data_AF-A0A963F1L0-F1
#
_entry.id   AF-A0A963F1L0-F1
#
_cell.length_a   1.000
_cell.length_b   1.000
_cell.length_c   1.000
_cell.angle_alpha   90.00
_cell.angle_beta   90.00
_cell.angle_gamma   90.00
#
_symmetry.space_group_name_H-M   'P 1'
#
loop_
_entity.id
_entity.type
_entity.pdbx_description
1 polymer ?
#
loop_
_entity_poly.entity_id
_entity_poly.type
_entity_poly.pdbx_seq_one_letter_code
_entity_poly.pdbx_strand_id
1 'polypeptide(L)'
;MTEEPKNGTRRVLNGKECIYFDGYWIRFYPIPDDTLATRKLLIDHLSKRTFHHTEGGINTPGERLEDARQAYQTEQDPMRKRVNAAMLAGALFNRATDIFTAVVELESKGIKINRDNELMKQCADCFKEALELGRNVKHYSGEEGIDELWGEPFKAFTQPITQIFESRYRKIALTMRDIDNIEQNIVRVFEDDRLFQPVLAPFARLVESAKLQLETMKSDIVFFKVWPQFVANREVVEEFLPESSGYGYKQQPRVAEGLKLINTGTELITYLSEVRVPMPRSTKLFLAKCEAYKRERQKSTYSPEQLSASATSGSS
;
A
#
# COMPACT_ATOMS: atom_id res chain seq x y z
N MET A 1 -1.48 4.43 34.87
CA MET A 1 -1.50 4.04 33.44
C MET A 1 -2.95 3.95 33.02
N THR A 2 -3.40 4.78 32.09
CA THR A 2 -4.71 4.63 31.46
C THR A 2 -4.68 3.37 30.61
N GLU A 3 -5.61 2.45 30.85
CA GLU A 3 -5.77 1.21 30.09
C GLU A 3 -5.99 1.54 28.60
N GLU A 4 -5.34 0.81 27.70
CA GLU A 4 -5.52 1.01 26.27
C GLU A 4 -6.98 0.71 25.87
N PRO A 5 -7.59 1.52 24.98
CA PRO A 5 -8.94 1.24 24.50
C PRO A 5 -9.02 -0.14 23.82
N LYS A 6 -10.18 -0.79 23.87
CA LYS A 6 -10.41 -2.02 23.11
C LYS A 6 -10.60 -1.70 21.63
N ASN A 7 -10.17 -2.61 20.74
CA ASN A 7 -10.46 -2.49 19.31
C ASN A 7 -11.97 -2.33 19.08
N GLY A 8 -12.34 -1.41 18.18
CA GLY A 8 -13.71 -1.01 17.93
C GLY A 8 -14.24 0.11 18.82
N THR A 9 -13.48 0.58 19.82
CA THR A 9 -13.88 1.74 20.63
C THR A 9 -14.00 2.98 19.75
N ARG A 10 -15.14 3.70 19.83
CA ARG A 10 -15.38 4.95 19.11
C ARG A 10 -15.21 6.16 20.01
N ARG A 11 -14.57 7.23 19.50
CA ARG A 11 -14.44 8.53 20.17
C ARG A 11 -14.40 9.66 19.14
N VAL A 12 -14.83 10.85 19.55
CA VAL A 12 -14.61 12.08 18.76
C VAL A 12 -13.29 12.70 19.20
N LEU A 13 -12.35 12.86 18.27
CA LEU A 13 -11.05 13.47 18.49
C LEU A 13 -10.89 14.66 17.53
N ASN A 14 -10.68 15.86 18.05
CA ASN A 14 -10.55 17.10 17.25
C ASN A 14 -11.68 17.27 16.22
N GLY A 15 -12.92 16.95 16.60
CA GLY A 15 -14.09 17.01 15.71
C GLY A 15 -14.17 15.89 14.66
N LYS A 16 -13.21 14.95 14.63
CA LYS A 16 -13.21 13.76 13.77
C LYS A 16 -13.75 12.59 14.56
N GLU A 17 -14.77 11.91 14.05
CA GLU A 17 -15.17 10.63 14.62
C GLU A 17 -14.13 9.56 14.28
N CYS A 18 -13.65 8.86 15.30
CA CYS A 18 -12.58 7.88 15.21
C CYS A 18 -12.99 6.53 15.82
N ILE A 19 -12.39 5.48 15.30
CA ILE A 19 -12.46 4.11 15.82
C ILE A 19 -11.04 3.61 16.12
N TYR A 20 -10.86 2.98 17.28
CA TYR A 20 -9.56 2.50 17.74
C TYR A 20 -9.28 1.09 17.21
N PHE A 21 -8.11 0.87 16.62
CA PHE A 21 -7.56 -0.44 16.26
C PHE A 21 -6.05 -0.47 16.47
N ASP A 22 -5.57 -1.45 17.22
CA ASP A 22 -4.15 -1.84 17.31
C ASP A 22 -3.17 -0.66 17.55
N GLY A 23 -3.56 0.28 18.43
CA GLY A 23 -2.76 1.47 18.78
C GLY A 23 -3.16 2.77 18.07
N TYR A 24 -4.05 2.68 17.07
CA TYR A 24 -4.35 3.80 16.17
C TYR A 24 -5.81 4.25 16.25
N TRP A 25 -6.02 5.56 16.27
CA TRP A 25 -7.34 6.18 16.09
C TRP A 25 -7.57 6.52 14.63
N ILE A 26 -8.41 5.72 13.98
CA ILE A 26 -8.67 5.79 12.55
C ILE A 26 -10.01 6.50 12.32
N ARG A 27 -10.11 7.34 11.30
CA ARG A 27 -11.39 7.95 10.88
C ARG A 27 -12.47 6.87 10.71
N PHE A 28 -13.56 7.03 11.45
CA PHE A 28 -14.71 6.14 11.38
C PHE A 28 -15.61 6.54 10.22
N TYR A 29 -16.05 5.54 9.46
CA TYR A 29 -17.11 5.67 8.47
C TYR A 29 -18.27 4.73 8.85
N PRO A 30 -19.53 5.23 8.83
CA PRO A 30 -20.70 4.38 9.06
C PRO A 30 -20.71 3.19 8.12
N ILE A 31 -21.02 2.02 8.68
CA ILE A 31 -21.14 0.78 7.92
C ILE A 31 -22.53 0.79 7.27
N PRO A 32 -22.63 0.73 5.93
CA PRO A 32 -23.92 0.73 5.25
C PRO A 32 -24.67 -0.60 5.43
N ASP A 33 -25.98 -0.57 5.18
CA ASP A 33 -26.82 -1.77 5.22
C ASP A 33 -26.36 -2.83 4.22
N ASP A 34 -26.46 -4.08 4.64
CA ASP A 34 -25.97 -5.23 3.89
C ASP A 34 -26.98 -5.70 2.83
N THR A 35 -27.11 -4.90 1.76
CA THR A 35 -27.96 -5.15 0.59
C THR A 35 -27.13 -5.51 -0.65
N LEU A 36 -27.71 -6.14 -1.68
CA LEU A 36 -26.99 -6.41 -2.94
C LEU A 36 -26.51 -5.10 -3.61
N ALA A 37 -27.32 -4.04 -3.56
CA ALA A 37 -26.96 -2.73 -4.09
C ALA A 37 -25.72 -2.15 -3.37
N THR A 38 -25.69 -2.19 -2.04
CA THR A 38 -24.52 -1.75 -1.25
C THR A 38 -23.30 -2.59 -1.57
N ARG A 39 -23.45 -3.93 -1.63
CA ARG A 39 -22.35 -4.84 -1.98
C ARG A 39 -21.80 -4.54 -3.37
N LYS A 40 -22.65 -4.24 -4.34
CA LYS A 40 -22.24 -3.89 -5.69
C LYS A 40 -21.36 -2.65 -5.68
N LEU A 41 -21.80 -1.59 -5.01
CA LEU A 41 -21.01 -0.36 -4.89
C LEU A 41 -19.66 -0.61 -4.21
N LEU A 42 -19.64 -1.43 -3.16
CA LEU A 42 -18.40 -1.82 -2.48
C LEU A 42 -17.47 -2.60 -3.41
N ILE A 43 -17.97 -3.63 -4.09
CA ILE A 43 -17.22 -4.43 -5.06
C ILE A 43 -16.68 -3.51 -6.15
N ASP A 44 -17.50 -2.66 -6.78
CA ASP A 44 -17.08 -1.73 -7.83
C ASP A 44 -15.92 -0.82 -7.38
N HIS A 45 -15.97 -0.31 -6.15
CA HIS A 45 -14.88 0.50 -5.58
C HIS A 45 -13.62 -0.31 -5.32
N LEU A 46 -13.75 -1.52 -4.76
CA LEU A 46 -12.62 -2.40 -4.52
C LEU A 46 -11.98 -2.83 -5.83
N SER A 47 -12.76 -3.21 -6.85
CA SER A 47 -12.31 -3.57 -8.20
C SER A 47 -11.51 -2.45 -8.86
N LYS A 48 -12.05 -1.21 -8.84
CA LYS A 48 -11.34 -0.04 -9.37
C LYS A 48 -10.00 0.18 -8.68
N ARG A 49 -9.96 0.02 -7.35
CA ARG A 49 -8.72 0.12 -6.58
C ARG A 49 -7.75 -1.01 -6.94
N THR A 50 -8.23 -2.25 -7.02
CA THR A 50 -7.43 -3.41 -7.42
C THR A 50 -6.74 -3.16 -8.75
N PHE A 51 -7.48 -2.90 -9.82
CA PHE A 51 -6.89 -2.68 -11.15
C PHE A 51 -5.99 -1.45 -11.25
N HIS A 52 -6.25 -0.40 -10.45
CA HIS A 52 -5.38 0.77 -10.41
C HIS A 52 -3.96 0.44 -9.91
N HIS A 53 -3.83 -0.58 -9.07
CA HIS A 53 -2.54 -0.96 -8.48
C HIS A 53 -1.86 -2.15 -9.18
N THR A 54 -2.46 -2.72 -10.23
CA THR A 54 -1.87 -3.85 -10.97
C THR A 54 -1.05 -3.40 -12.18
N GLU A 55 -0.22 -4.31 -12.73
CA GLU A 55 0.42 -4.09 -14.05
C GLU A 55 -0.60 -3.65 -15.11
N GLY A 56 -0.18 -2.73 -15.99
CA GLY A 56 -1.01 -2.25 -17.09
C GLY A 56 -1.45 -3.39 -18.04
N GLY A 57 -2.68 -3.29 -18.55
CA GLY A 57 -3.26 -4.28 -19.48
C GLY A 57 -3.96 -5.47 -18.82
N ILE A 58 -3.91 -5.60 -17.49
CA ILE A 58 -4.59 -6.69 -16.76
C ILE A 58 -6.11 -6.50 -16.71
N ASN A 59 -6.61 -5.26 -16.72
CA ASN A 59 -8.04 -4.94 -16.70
C ASN A 59 -8.73 -5.31 -18.04
N THR A 60 -8.81 -6.61 -18.33
CA THR A 60 -9.39 -7.17 -19.55
C THR A 60 -10.90 -7.25 -19.43
N PRO A 61 -11.70 -6.79 -20.42
CA PRO A 61 -13.16 -6.84 -20.35
C PRO A 61 -13.72 -8.25 -20.13
N GLY A 62 -14.83 -8.36 -19.39
CA GLY A 62 -15.48 -9.64 -19.10
C GLY A 62 -16.01 -10.35 -20.35
N GLU A 63 -16.42 -9.62 -21.38
CA GLU A 63 -16.85 -10.19 -22.67
C GLU A 63 -15.72 -10.91 -23.43
N ARG A 64 -14.45 -10.56 -23.16
CA ARG A 64 -13.25 -11.14 -23.77
C ARG A 64 -12.72 -12.38 -23.04
N LEU A 65 -13.50 -12.94 -22.10
CA LEU A 65 -13.09 -14.06 -21.25
C LEU A 65 -12.54 -15.25 -22.04
N GLU A 66 -13.25 -15.70 -23.08
CA GLU A 66 -12.83 -16.87 -23.86
C GLU A 66 -11.56 -16.61 -24.67
N ASP A 67 -11.40 -15.40 -25.22
CA ASP A 67 -10.17 -15.01 -25.90
C ASP A 67 -8.97 -15.02 -24.94
N ALA A 68 -9.14 -14.46 -23.75
CA ALA A 68 -8.11 -14.46 -22.71
C ALA A 68 -7.77 -15.90 -22.25
N ARG A 69 -8.79 -16.75 -22.15
CA ARG A 69 -8.63 -18.17 -21.78
C ARG A 69 -7.86 -18.93 -22.85
N GLN A 70 -8.22 -18.76 -24.11
CA GLN A 70 -7.52 -19.37 -25.25
C GLN A 70 -6.05 -18.91 -25.32
N ALA A 71 -5.79 -17.62 -25.14
CA ALA A 71 -4.44 -17.07 -25.11
C ALA A 71 -3.59 -17.66 -23.96
N TYR A 72 -4.16 -17.82 -22.77
CA TYR A 72 -3.48 -18.46 -21.64
C TYR A 72 -3.18 -19.95 -21.88
N GLN A 73 -4.14 -20.70 -22.42
CA GLN A 73 -4.00 -22.14 -22.64
C GLN A 73 -2.96 -22.47 -23.72
N THR A 74 -2.97 -21.72 -24.82
CA THR A 74 -2.10 -21.97 -25.99
C THR A 74 -0.67 -21.48 -25.81
N GLU A 75 -0.44 -20.50 -24.94
CA GLU A 75 0.89 -19.96 -24.70
C GLU A 75 1.82 -20.99 -24.04
N GLN A 76 3.04 -21.09 -24.57
CA GLN A 76 4.08 -22.03 -24.12
C GLN A 76 5.25 -21.31 -23.45
N ASP A 77 5.50 -20.05 -23.79
CA ASP A 77 6.52 -19.26 -23.11
C ASP A 77 6.07 -18.97 -21.66
N PRO A 78 6.84 -19.38 -20.64
CA PRO A 78 6.41 -19.24 -19.25
C PRO A 78 6.15 -17.79 -18.81
N MET A 79 6.91 -16.83 -19.34
CA MET A 79 6.78 -15.42 -18.95
C MET A 79 5.54 -14.80 -19.58
N ARG A 80 5.29 -15.05 -20.87
CA ARG A 80 4.05 -14.65 -21.53
C ARG A 80 2.83 -15.38 -20.96
N LYS A 81 2.96 -16.66 -20.61
CA LYS A 81 1.87 -17.44 -20.02
C LYS A 81 1.43 -16.86 -18.67
N ARG A 82 2.38 -16.37 -17.86
CA ARG A 82 2.09 -15.63 -16.63
C ARG A 82 1.31 -14.32 -16.90
N VAL A 83 1.69 -13.56 -17.93
CA VAL A 83 0.95 -12.33 -18.32
C VAL A 83 -0.47 -12.71 -18.77
N ASN A 84 -0.62 -13.73 -19.61
CA ASN A 84 -1.93 -14.20 -20.07
C ASN A 84 -2.78 -14.73 -18.91
N ALA A 85 -2.18 -15.36 -17.91
CA ALA A 85 -2.86 -15.77 -16.68
C ALA A 85 -3.41 -14.56 -15.91
N ALA A 86 -2.64 -13.48 -15.81
CA ALA A 86 -3.08 -12.24 -15.18
C ALA A 86 -4.21 -11.55 -15.97
N MET A 87 -4.12 -11.51 -17.30
CA MET A 87 -5.19 -11.00 -18.17
C MET A 87 -6.47 -11.84 -18.03
N LEU A 88 -6.35 -13.17 -18.00
CA LEU A 88 -7.47 -14.08 -17.76
C LEU A 88 -8.09 -13.83 -16.37
N ALA A 89 -7.27 -13.64 -15.34
CA ALA A 89 -7.74 -13.28 -14.01
C ALA A 89 -8.57 -11.99 -14.05
N GLY A 90 -8.12 -10.96 -14.77
CA GLY A 90 -8.87 -9.71 -14.97
C GLY A 90 -10.17 -9.90 -15.74
N ALA A 91 -10.18 -10.72 -16.80
CA ALA A 91 -11.39 -11.02 -17.58
C ALA A 91 -12.43 -11.78 -16.75
N LEU A 92 -12.01 -12.78 -15.96
CA LEU A 92 -12.86 -13.51 -15.02
C LEU A 92 -13.44 -12.58 -13.96
N PHE A 93 -12.58 -11.71 -13.42
CA PHE A 93 -12.97 -10.74 -12.42
C PHE A 93 -14.05 -9.79 -12.97
N ASN A 94 -13.83 -9.21 -14.16
CA ASN A 94 -14.81 -8.33 -14.79
C ASN A 94 -16.09 -9.08 -15.18
N ARG A 95 -15.99 -10.33 -15.64
CA ARG A 95 -17.17 -11.19 -15.86
C ARG A 95 -17.98 -11.38 -14.58
N ALA A 96 -17.32 -11.59 -13.44
CA ALA A 96 -18.01 -11.72 -12.15
C ALA A 96 -18.77 -10.44 -11.79
N THR A 97 -18.16 -9.26 -12.01
CA THR A 97 -18.82 -7.96 -11.76
C THR A 97 -19.96 -7.69 -12.73
N ASP A 98 -19.86 -8.12 -13.99
CA ASP A 98 -20.94 -8.00 -14.99
C ASP A 98 -22.16 -8.82 -14.55
N ILE A 99 -21.94 -10.09 -14.17
CA ILE A 99 -23.00 -10.98 -13.67
C ILE A 99 -23.64 -10.39 -12.40
N PHE A 100 -22.82 -9.92 -11.45
CA PHE A 100 -23.34 -9.36 -10.21
C PHE A 100 -24.14 -8.08 -10.44
N THR A 101 -23.74 -7.25 -11.40
CA THR A 101 -24.49 -6.09 -11.84
C THR A 101 -25.87 -6.49 -12.35
N ALA A 102 -25.94 -7.49 -13.23
CA ALA A 102 -27.21 -8.00 -13.74
C ALA A 102 -28.12 -8.55 -12.62
N VAL A 103 -27.55 -9.25 -11.63
CA VAL A 103 -28.28 -9.75 -10.46
C VAL A 103 -28.92 -8.59 -9.68
N VAL A 104 -28.16 -7.54 -9.38
CA VAL A 104 -28.65 -6.36 -8.65
C VAL A 104 -29.75 -5.64 -9.45
N GLU A 105 -29.60 -5.54 -10.77
CA GLU A 105 -30.61 -4.95 -11.64
C GLU A 105 -31.93 -5.74 -11.63
N LEU A 106 -31.87 -7.08 -11.62
CA LEU A 106 -33.06 -7.92 -11.50
C LEU A 106 -33.73 -7.74 -10.13
N GLU A 107 -32.97 -7.70 -9.04
CA GLU A 107 -33.50 -7.45 -7.70
C GLU A 107 -34.19 -6.08 -7.60
N SER A 108 -33.60 -5.03 -8.18
CA SER A 108 -34.21 -3.69 -8.19
C SER A 108 -35.53 -3.62 -8.95
N LYS A 109 -35.81 -4.57 -9.84
CA LYS A 109 -37.10 -4.75 -10.53
C LYS A 109 -38.09 -5.64 -9.77
N GLY A 110 -37.77 -6.04 -8.54
CA GLY A 110 -38.61 -6.86 -7.67
C GLY A 110 -38.43 -8.37 -7.86
N ILE A 111 -37.45 -8.81 -8.66
CA ILE A 111 -37.15 -10.23 -8.84
C ILE A 111 -36.32 -10.72 -7.65
N LYS A 112 -36.88 -11.60 -6.84
CA LYS A 112 -36.16 -12.17 -5.69
C LYS A 112 -35.06 -13.13 -6.16
N ILE A 113 -33.80 -12.78 -5.90
CA ILE A 113 -32.64 -13.64 -6.18
C ILE A 113 -32.09 -14.15 -4.85
N ASN A 114 -32.04 -15.47 -4.69
CA ASN A 114 -31.41 -16.12 -3.56
C ASN A 114 -29.93 -16.43 -3.86
N ARG A 115 -29.16 -16.80 -2.82
CA ARG A 115 -27.74 -17.16 -2.97
C ARG A 115 -27.50 -18.42 -3.82
N ASP A 116 -28.48 -19.31 -3.90
CA ASP A 116 -28.40 -20.55 -4.67
C ASP A 116 -28.74 -20.37 -6.16
N ASN A 117 -29.08 -19.14 -6.55
CA ASN A 117 -29.37 -18.79 -7.93
C ASN A 117 -28.16 -19.07 -8.84
N GLU A 118 -28.43 -19.55 -10.04
CA GLU A 118 -27.39 -19.93 -11.01
C GLU A 118 -26.47 -18.76 -11.37
N LEU A 119 -26.98 -17.54 -11.48
CA LEU A 119 -26.15 -16.35 -11.71
C LEU A 119 -25.23 -16.05 -10.53
N MET A 120 -25.70 -16.26 -9.30
CA MET A 120 -24.87 -16.10 -8.10
C MET A 120 -23.75 -17.15 -8.04
N LYS A 121 -24.04 -18.39 -8.45
CA LYS A 121 -23.03 -19.46 -8.54
C LYS A 121 -21.98 -19.15 -9.60
N GLN A 122 -22.39 -18.78 -10.81
CA GLN A 122 -21.46 -18.41 -11.89
C GLN A 122 -20.61 -17.19 -11.52
N CYS A 123 -21.19 -16.19 -10.87
CA CYS A 123 -20.44 -15.05 -10.33
C CYS A 123 -19.39 -15.51 -9.30
N ALA A 124 -19.76 -16.38 -8.37
CA ALA A 124 -18.85 -16.93 -7.37
C ALA A 124 -17.70 -17.71 -8.02
N ASP A 125 -17.99 -18.52 -9.04
CA ASP A 125 -16.99 -19.34 -9.72
C ASP A 125 -16.00 -18.48 -10.53
N CYS A 126 -16.48 -17.42 -11.19
CA CYS A 126 -15.62 -16.44 -11.83
C CYS A 126 -14.67 -15.78 -10.82
N PHE A 127 -15.17 -15.37 -9.65
CA PHE A 127 -14.30 -14.79 -8.61
C PHE A 127 -13.29 -15.79 -8.03
N LYS A 128 -13.67 -17.05 -7.83
CA LYS A 128 -12.76 -18.09 -7.33
C LYS A 128 -11.62 -18.32 -8.31
N GLU A 129 -11.92 -18.51 -9.59
CA GLU A 129 -10.89 -18.71 -10.60
C GLU A 129 -10.02 -17.45 -10.78
N ALA A 130 -10.62 -16.26 -10.74
CA ALA A 130 -9.87 -15.00 -10.74
C ALA A 130 -8.91 -14.91 -9.55
N LEU A 131 -9.32 -15.34 -8.36
CA LEU A 131 -8.48 -15.35 -7.16
C LEU A 131 -7.30 -16.33 -7.31
N GLU A 132 -7.54 -17.52 -7.84
CA GLU A 132 -6.49 -18.52 -8.07
C GLU A 132 -5.44 -18.04 -9.08
N LEU A 133 -5.89 -17.45 -10.19
CA LEU A 133 -5.00 -16.89 -11.21
C LEU A 133 -4.36 -15.57 -10.76
N GLY A 134 -4.97 -14.88 -9.78
CA GLY A 134 -4.52 -13.63 -9.18
C GLY A 134 -3.09 -13.68 -8.63
N ARG A 135 -2.58 -14.87 -8.26
CA ARG A 135 -1.17 -15.07 -7.89
C ARG A 135 -0.16 -14.67 -8.97
N ASN A 136 -0.61 -14.54 -10.22
CA ASN A 136 0.21 -14.13 -11.36
C ASN A 136 0.20 -12.61 -11.58
N VAL A 137 -0.68 -11.87 -10.90
CA VAL A 137 -0.84 -10.42 -11.00
C VAL A 137 0.22 -9.76 -10.12
N LYS A 138 0.95 -8.78 -10.65
CA LYS A 138 1.92 -8.00 -9.86
C LYS A 138 1.43 -6.58 -9.60
N HIS A 139 1.96 -5.99 -8.53
CA HIS A 139 1.83 -4.56 -8.29
C HIS A 139 2.53 -3.78 -9.40
N TYR A 140 2.00 -2.63 -9.81
CA TYR A 140 2.61 -1.82 -10.87
C TYR A 140 4.03 -1.36 -10.54
N SER A 141 4.34 -1.15 -9.25
CA SER A 141 5.69 -0.80 -8.79
C SER A 141 6.63 -2.00 -8.63
N GLY A 142 6.12 -3.24 -8.73
CA GLY A 142 6.87 -4.46 -8.42
C GLY A 142 6.91 -4.84 -6.93
N GLU A 143 6.34 -4.00 -6.06
CA GLU A 143 6.17 -4.31 -4.63
C GLU A 143 5.11 -5.38 -4.36
N GLU A 144 4.99 -5.83 -3.11
CA GLU A 144 3.95 -6.79 -2.68
C GLU A 144 2.60 -6.12 -2.38
N GLY A 145 1.62 -6.88 -1.89
CA GLY A 145 0.33 -6.36 -1.39
C GLY A 145 -0.84 -6.50 -2.36
N ILE A 146 -0.58 -6.84 -3.62
CA ILE A 146 -1.65 -7.12 -4.60
C ILE A 146 -2.45 -8.35 -4.26
N ASP A 147 -1.84 -9.38 -3.69
CA ASP A 147 -2.52 -10.59 -3.23
C ASP A 147 -3.63 -10.28 -2.23
N GLU A 148 -3.36 -9.42 -1.24
CA GLU A 148 -4.37 -8.99 -0.28
C GLU A 148 -5.46 -8.17 -0.96
N LEU A 149 -5.09 -7.21 -1.84
CA LEU A 149 -6.03 -6.34 -2.55
C LEU A 149 -6.92 -7.11 -3.55
N TRP A 150 -6.35 -8.09 -4.24
CA TRP A 150 -7.02 -8.88 -5.28
C TRP A 150 -8.14 -9.75 -4.71
N GLY A 151 -7.98 -10.23 -3.48
CA GLY A 151 -9.00 -11.05 -2.80
C GLY A 151 -10.16 -10.25 -2.18
N GLU A 152 -10.03 -8.95 -1.96
CA GLU A 152 -11.05 -8.16 -1.27
C GLU A 152 -12.42 -8.11 -1.96
N PRO A 153 -12.52 -7.97 -3.29
CA PRO A 153 -13.81 -8.00 -3.97
C PRO A 153 -14.55 -9.32 -3.76
N PHE A 154 -13.83 -10.45 -3.80
CA PHE A 154 -14.43 -11.76 -3.51
C PHE A 154 -14.83 -11.90 -2.04
N LYS A 155 -14.03 -11.35 -1.10
CA LYS A 155 -14.43 -11.26 0.32
C LYS A 155 -15.71 -10.43 0.46
N ALA A 156 -15.82 -9.28 -0.22
CA ALA A 156 -17.02 -8.43 -0.20
C ALA A 156 -18.27 -9.10 -0.81
N PHE A 157 -18.06 -10.00 -1.78
CA PHE A 157 -19.13 -10.83 -2.32
C PHE A 157 -19.61 -11.90 -1.33
N THR A 158 -18.71 -12.53 -0.57
CA THR A 158 -19.01 -13.71 0.26
C THR A 158 -19.26 -13.43 1.74
N GLN A 159 -18.69 -12.37 2.30
CA GLN A 159 -18.69 -12.08 3.75
C GLN A 159 -19.65 -10.93 4.11
N PRO A 160 -20.11 -10.84 5.37
CA PRO A 160 -20.87 -9.68 5.83
C PRO A 160 -20.10 -8.37 5.66
N ILE A 161 -20.78 -7.27 5.29
CA ILE A 161 -20.12 -5.96 5.09
C ILE A 161 -19.42 -5.49 6.38
N THR A 162 -19.98 -5.81 7.55
CA THR A 162 -19.38 -5.50 8.85
C THR A 162 -17.97 -6.07 9.00
N GLN A 163 -17.76 -7.31 8.56
CA GLN A 163 -16.44 -7.96 8.59
C GLN A 163 -15.45 -7.31 7.62
N ILE A 164 -15.94 -6.84 6.45
CA ILE A 164 -15.09 -6.11 5.49
C ILE A 164 -14.61 -4.80 6.06
N PHE A 165 -15.49 -4.04 6.72
CA PHE A 165 -15.11 -2.78 7.38
C PHE A 165 -14.17 -3.00 8.57
N GLU A 166 -14.42 -4.03 9.38
CA GLU A 166 -13.51 -4.39 10.48
C GLU A 166 -12.11 -4.78 9.96
N SER A 167 -12.05 -5.61 8.91
CA SER A 167 -10.80 -5.97 8.23
C SER A 167 -10.08 -4.73 7.69
N ARG A 168 -10.82 -3.79 7.08
CA ARG A 168 -10.29 -2.50 6.60
C ARG A 168 -9.61 -1.72 7.74
N TYR A 169 -10.25 -1.60 8.91
CA TYR A 169 -9.68 -0.83 10.01
C TYR A 169 -8.40 -1.48 10.57
N ARG A 170 -8.37 -2.81 10.71
CA ARG A 170 -7.15 -3.54 11.10
C ARG A 170 -6.01 -3.32 10.11
N LYS A 171 -6.30 -3.43 8.81
CA LYS A 171 -5.31 -3.18 7.76
C LYS A 171 -4.76 -1.76 7.82
N ILE A 172 -5.63 -0.76 7.96
CA ILE A 172 -5.21 0.64 8.11
C ILE A 172 -4.29 0.80 9.34
N ALA A 173 -4.65 0.24 10.51
CA ALA A 173 -3.81 0.33 11.70
C ALA A 173 -2.42 -0.28 11.47
N LEU A 174 -2.37 -1.49 10.90
CA LEU A 174 -1.11 -2.17 10.58
C LEU A 174 -0.27 -1.39 9.57
N THR A 175 -0.90 -0.79 8.56
CA THR A 175 -0.22 0.06 7.58
C THR A 175 0.30 1.36 8.23
N MET A 176 -0.46 1.99 9.13
CA MET A 176 0.02 3.17 9.89
C MET A 176 1.27 2.83 10.72
N ARG A 177 1.27 1.67 11.38
CA ARG A 177 2.43 1.16 12.11
C ARG A 177 3.65 0.96 11.21
N ASP A 178 3.46 0.39 10.03
CA ASP A 178 4.59 0.19 9.10
C ASP A 178 5.12 1.53 8.58
N ILE A 179 4.26 2.54 8.36
CA ILE A 179 4.67 3.92 8.03
C ILE A 179 5.46 4.56 9.18
N ASP A 180 5.00 4.44 10.43
CA ASP A 180 5.72 4.97 11.60
C ASP A 180 7.09 4.29 11.77
N ASN A 181 7.17 2.98 11.50
CA ASN A 181 8.44 2.24 11.53
C ASN A 181 9.43 2.75 10.48
N ILE A 182 8.96 3.13 9.29
CA ILE A 182 9.78 3.74 8.23
C ILE A 182 10.31 5.11 8.71
N GLU A 183 9.44 5.95 9.26
CA GLU A 183 9.81 7.26 9.80
C GLU A 183 10.91 7.14 10.87
N GLN A 184 10.68 6.29 11.88
CA GLN A 184 11.62 6.09 12.98
C GLN A 184 13.01 5.65 12.48
N ASN A 185 13.06 4.85 11.42
CA ASN A 185 14.34 4.41 10.84
C ASN A 185 15.02 5.51 10.03
N ILE A 186 14.27 6.32 9.28
CA ILE A 186 14.81 7.51 8.61
C ILE A 186 15.41 8.48 9.64
N VAL A 187 14.68 8.78 10.72
CA VAL A 187 15.18 9.61 11.82
C VAL A 187 16.46 9.02 12.41
N ARG A 188 16.44 7.74 12.81
CA ARG A 188 17.61 7.04 13.37
C ARG A 188 18.83 7.07 12.44
N VAL A 189 18.64 7.06 11.13
CA VAL A 189 19.75 7.09 10.16
C VAL A 189 20.36 8.50 10.07
N PHE A 190 19.53 9.54 10.01
CA PHE A 190 19.93 10.88 9.60
C PHE A 190 19.91 11.95 10.70
N GLU A 191 19.45 11.64 11.93
CA GLU A 191 19.39 12.61 13.05
C GLU A 191 20.75 13.27 13.35
N ASP A 192 21.82 12.47 13.30
CA ASP A 192 23.20 12.92 13.53
C ASP A 192 23.96 13.21 12.21
N ASP A 193 23.25 13.40 11.11
CA ASP A 193 23.84 13.72 9.82
C ASP A 193 23.45 15.12 9.37
N ARG A 194 24.35 16.09 9.60
CA ARG A 194 24.09 17.51 9.31
C ARG A 194 23.64 17.77 7.87
N LEU A 195 24.07 16.96 6.90
CA LEU A 195 23.65 17.12 5.50
C LEU A 195 22.17 16.75 5.30
N PHE A 196 21.68 15.76 6.03
CA PHE A 196 20.34 15.19 5.84
C PHE A 196 19.35 15.58 6.94
N GLN A 197 19.80 16.09 8.08
CA GLN A 197 18.94 16.57 9.15
C GLN A 197 17.81 17.50 8.66
N PRO A 198 18.03 18.42 7.69
CA PRO A 198 16.96 19.29 7.20
C PRO A 198 15.78 18.56 6.53
N VAL A 199 15.96 17.33 6.05
CA VAL A 199 14.87 16.53 5.44
C VAL A 199 13.92 15.93 6.47
N LEU A 200 14.33 15.80 7.73
CA LEU A 200 13.56 15.08 8.75
C LEU A 200 12.20 15.74 9.05
N ALA A 201 12.15 17.07 9.11
CA ALA A 201 10.89 17.78 9.32
C ALA A 201 9.93 17.67 8.11
N PRO A 202 10.37 17.87 6.86
CA PRO A 202 9.59 17.49 5.68
C PRO A 202 9.11 16.04 5.68
N PHE A 203 9.98 15.09 6.02
CA PHE A 203 9.65 13.66 6.04
C PHE A 203 8.55 13.34 7.06
N ALA A 204 8.62 13.92 8.27
CA ALA A 204 7.58 13.78 9.29
C ALA A 204 6.22 14.34 8.80
N ARG A 205 6.22 15.47 8.08
CA ARG A 205 4.98 16.00 7.48
C ARG A 205 4.41 15.08 6.41
N LEU A 206 5.27 14.47 5.59
CA LEU A 206 4.85 13.44 4.63
C LEU A 206 4.18 12.27 5.37
N VAL A 207 4.82 11.73 6.41
CA VAL A 207 4.29 10.62 7.23
C VAL A 207 2.91 10.93 7.81
N GLU A 208 2.74 12.09 8.43
CA GLU A 208 1.44 12.50 8.97
C GLU A 208 0.37 12.62 7.88
N SER A 209 0.70 13.24 6.74
CA SER A 209 -0.23 13.35 5.62
C SER A 209 -0.54 12.01 4.96
N ALA A 210 0.41 11.06 4.94
CA ALA A 210 0.21 9.71 4.42
C ALA A 210 -0.77 8.91 5.30
N LYS A 211 -0.66 9.03 6.63
CA LYS A 211 -1.60 8.40 7.57
C LYS A 211 -3.02 8.97 7.41
N LEU A 212 -3.15 10.28 7.21
CA LEU A 212 -4.45 10.91 6.91
C LEU A 212 -5.03 10.43 5.57
N GLN A 213 -4.20 10.33 4.54
CA GLN A 213 -4.61 9.84 3.21
C GLN A 213 -5.07 8.37 3.24
N LEU A 214 -4.35 7.54 4.00
CA LEU A 214 -4.63 6.12 4.19
C LEU A 214 -6.04 5.88 4.77
N GLU A 215 -6.43 6.65 5.78
CA GLU A 215 -7.75 6.48 6.42
C GLU A 215 -8.91 7.12 5.65
N THR A 216 -8.65 8.15 4.84
CA THR A 216 -9.68 8.99 4.21
C THR A 216 -10.31 8.32 2.97
N MET A 217 -11.64 8.25 2.91
CA MET A 217 -12.36 7.82 1.70
C MET A 217 -12.45 8.95 0.67
N LYS A 218 -12.37 8.62 -0.63
CA LYS A 218 -12.49 9.62 -1.72
C LYS A 218 -13.84 10.35 -1.74
N SER A 219 -14.88 9.75 -1.17
CA SER A 219 -16.21 10.35 -1.02
C SER A 219 -16.32 11.35 0.12
N ASP A 220 -15.35 11.39 1.04
CA ASP A 220 -15.32 12.35 2.14
C ASP A 220 -14.83 13.71 1.63
N ILE A 221 -15.55 14.79 1.91
CA ILE A 221 -15.21 16.14 1.45
C ILE A 221 -13.81 16.59 1.94
N VAL A 222 -13.33 16.04 3.07
CA VAL A 222 -11.99 16.34 3.57
C VAL A 222 -10.88 15.86 2.63
N PHE A 223 -11.19 14.93 1.71
CA PHE A 223 -10.27 14.44 0.69
C PHE A 223 -9.63 15.58 -0.12
N PHE A 224 -10.40 16.62 -0.45
CA PHE A 224 -9.89 17.80 -1.18
C PHE A 224 -8.87 18.64 -0.41
N LYS A 225 -8.68 18.36 0.89
CA LYS A 225 -7.58 18.93 1.70
C LYS A 225 -6.48 17.90 1.93
N VAL A 226 -6.84 16.67 2.25
CA VAL A 226 -5.90 15.59 2.58
C VAL A 226 -5.04 15.21 1.39
N TRP A 227 -5.64 15.00 0.21
CA TRP A 227 -4.91 14.56 -0.97
C TRP A 227 -3.88 15.59 -1.46
N PRO A 228 -4.24 16.87 -1.68
CA PRO A 228 -3.24 17.87 -2.08
C PRO A 228 -2.12 18.04 -1.05
N GLN A 229 -2.44 17.99 0.25
CA GLN A 229 -1.44 18.09 1.31
C GLN A 229 -0.44 16.92 1.27
N PHE A 230 -0.93 15.70 1.06
CA PHE A 230 -0.10 14.51 0.92
C PHE A 230 0.84 14.61 -0.29
N VAL A 231 0.29 14.95 -1.46
CA VAL A 231 1.08 15.09 -2.70
C VAL A 231 2.14 16.19 -2.55
N ALA A 232 1.77 17.37 -2.06
CA ALA A 232 2.72 18.47 -1.87
C ALA A 232 3.83 18.13 -0.86
N ASN A 233 3.50 17.46 0.26
CA ASN A 233 4.51 17.02 1.21
C ASN A 233 5.46 15.97 0.62
N ARG A 234 4.96 15.09 -0.26
CA ARG A 234 5.77 14.11 -0.98
C ARG A 234 6.79 14.82 -1.89
N GLU A 235 6.31 15.75 -2.72
CA GLU A 235 7.15 16.51 -3.65
C GLU A 235 8.26 17.27 -2.92
N VAL A 236 7.95 17.90 -1.77
CA VAL A 236 8.98 18.59 -0.95
C VAL A 236 10.09 17.64 -0.49
N VAL A 237 9.78 16.38 -0.19
CA VAL A 237 10.80 15.38 0.19
C VAL A 237 11.57 14.89 -1.02
N GLU A 238 10.90 14.67 -2.17
CA GLU A 238 11.52 14.21 -3.42
C GLU A 238 12.47 15.26 -4.03
N GLU A 239 12.15 16.55 -3.85
CA GLU A 239 12.97 17.68 -4.30
C GLU A 239 14.12 18.03 -3.33
N PHE A 240 14.20 17.36 -2.18
CA PHE A 240 15.23 17.64 -1.19
C PHE A 240 16.63 17.39 -1.77
N LEU A 241 17.51 18.38 -1.64
CA LEU A 241 18.92 18.28 -1.93
C LEU A 241 19.73 18.83 -0.74
N PRO A 242 20.75 18.09 -0.25
CA PRO A 242 21.64 18.60 0.78
C PRO A 242 22.49 19.76 0.24
N GLU A 243 22.82 20.73 1.09
CA GLU A 243 23.65 21.87 0.71
C GLU A 243 25.04 21.43 0.22
N SER A 244 25.38 21.81 -1.01
CA SER A 244 26.62 21.42 -1.70
C SER A 244 27.88 22.08 -1.16
N SER A 245 27.73 23.15 -0.37
CA SER A 245 28.83 23.97 0.16
C SER A 245 29.72 23.27 1.19
N GLY A 246 29.36 22.06 1.64
CA GLY A 246 30.02 21.38 2.77
C GLY A 246 30.68 20.03 2.49
N TYR A 247 30.58 19.45 1.28
CA TYR A 247 31.08 18.09 1.03
C TYR A 247 31.90 17.95 -0.26
N GLY A 248 33.09 17.36 -0.14
CA GLY A 248 34.00 17.12 -1.27
C GLY A 248 33.61 15.89 -2.11
N TYR A 249 34.31 15.70 -3.24
CA TYR A 249 34.09 14.59 -4.19
C TYR A 249 33.99 13.21 -3.53
N LYS A 250 34.81 12.95 -2.51
CA LYS A 250 34.83 11.67 -1.76
C LYS A 250 33.53 11.36 -1.01
N GLN A 251 32.69 12.35 -0.74
CA GLN A 251 31.41 12.18 -0.05
C GLN A 251 30.22 12.03 -1.03
N GLN A 252 30.43 12.23 -2.34
CA GLN A 252 29.36 12.15 -3.35
C GLN A 252 28.65 10.78 -3.38
N PRO A 253 29.34 9.63 -3.31
CA PRO A 253 28.65 8.33 -3.27
C PRO A 253 27.72 8.19 -2.05
N ARG A 254 28.19 8.60 -0.86
CA ARG A 254 27.42 8.58 0.39
C ARG A 254 26.18 9.47 0.32
N VAL A 255 26.31 10.65 -0.30
CA VAL A 255 25.19 11.58 -0.50
C VAL A 255 24.19 10.99 -1.49
N ALA A 256 24.65 10.43 -2.61
CA ALA A 256 23.77 9.78 -3.59
C ALA A 256 22.99 8.61 -2.98
N GLU A 257 23.64 7.78 -2.16
CA GLU A 257 23.00 6.68 -1.45
C GLU A 257 22.00 7.16 -0.39
N GLY A 258 22.31 8.24 0.33
CA GLY A 258 21.40 8.84 1.31
C GLY A 258 20.13 9.39 0.66
N LEU A 259 20.28 10.12 -0.45
CA LEU A 259 19.15 10.59 -1.27
C LEU A 259 18.32 9.43 -1.80
N LYS A 260 18.96 8.38 -2.32
CA LYS A 260 18.28 7.16 -2.77
C LYS A 260 17.49 6.49 -1.64
N LEU A 261 18.03 6.46 -0.42
CA LEU A 261 17.36 5.89 0.73
C LEU A 261 16.10 6.70 1.11
N ILE A 262 16.20 8.04 1.13
CA ILE A 262 15.04 8.91 1.36
C ILE A 262 13.97 8.68 0.31
N ASN A 263 14.32 8.70 -0.97
CA ASN A 263 13.37 8.47 -2.07
C ASN A 263 12.72 7.09 -1.98
N THR A 264 13.50 6.04 -1.66
CA THR A 264 12.95 4.69 -1.46
C THR A 264 11.94 4.66 -0.29
N GLY A 265 12.21 5.37 0.79
CA GLY A 265 11.29 5.49 1.93
C GLY A 265 10.01 6.23 1.57
N THR A 266 10.14 7.32 0.82
CA THR A 266 9.02 8.12 0.30
C THR A 266 8.13 7.30 -0.65
N GLU A 267 8.73 6.55 -1.58
CA GLU A 267 8.00 5.64 -2.48
C GLU A 267 7.25 4.57 -1.69
N LEU A 268 7.91 3.92 -0.72
CA LEU A 268 7.28 2.87 0.08
C LEU A 268 6.11 3.40 0.92
N ILE A 269 6.25 4.57 1.55
CA ILE A 269 5.13 5.24 2.24
C ILE A 269 3.99 5.52 1.27
N THR A 270 4.30 5.96 0.05
CA THR A 270 3.32 6.22 -0.99
C THR A 270 2.54 4.95 -1.32
N TYR A 271 3.23 3.85 -1.64
CA TYR A 271 2.58 2.57 -1.95
C TYR A 271 1.72 2.04 -0.79
N LEU A 272 2.24 2.07 0.44
CA LEU A 272 1.49 1.69 1.65
C LEU A 272 0.20 2.52 1.79
N SER A 273 0.30 3.84 1.64
CA SER A 273 -0.82 4.77 1.82
C SER A 273 -1.90 4.67 0.73
N GLU A 274 -1.52 4.39 -0.52
CA GLU A 274 -2.44 4.33 -1.65
C GLU A 274 -3.13 2.95 -1.74
N VAL A 275 -2.37 1.86 -1.58
CA VAL A 275 -2.91 0.49 -1.61
C VAL A 275 -3.72 0.20 -0.35
N ARG A 276 -3.30 0.75 0.80
CA ARG A 276 -3.93 0.60 2.12
C ARG A 276 -3.86 -0.81 2.68
N VAL A 277 -2.75 -1.49 2.41
CA VAL A 277 -2.43 -2.81 2.95
C VAL A 277 -0.99 -2.80 3.46
N PRO A 278 -0.65 -3.60 4.47
CA PRO A 278 0.74 -3.78 4.91
C PRO A 278 1.61 -4.37 3.80
N MET A 279 2.88 -3.96 3.74
CA MET A 279 3.91 -4.52 2.85
C MET A 279 5.12 -4.97 3.70
N PRO A 280 5.01 -6.09 4.42
CA PRO A 280 5.99 -6.50 5.45
C PRO A 280 7.38 -6.85 4.90
N ARG A 281 7.47 -7.51 3.74
CA ARG A 281 8.74 -7.83 3.07
C ARG A 281 9.42 -6.56 2.57
N SER A 282 8.67 -5.68 1.91
CA SER A 282 9.20 -4.42 1.37
C SER A 282 9.67 -3.50 2.49
N THR A 283 8.88 -3.39 3.56
CA THR A 283 9.26 -2.67 4.78
C THR A 283 10.53 -3.27 5.38
N LYS A 284 10.58 -4.59 5.61
CA LYS A 284 11.79 -5.25 6.16
C LYS A 284 13.03 -5.01 5.31
N LEU A 285 12.92 -5.08 3.99
CA LEU A 285 14.04 -4.83 3.07
C LEU A 285 14.51 -3.37 3.17
N PHE A 286 13.59 -2.42 3.24
CA PHE A 286 13.91 -1.01 3.41
C PHE A 286 14.62 -0.75 4.75
N LEU A 287 14.13 -1.32 5.85
CA LEU A 287 14.78 -1.21 7.16
C LEU A 287 16.20 -1.78 7.15
N ALA A 288 16.43 -2.89 6.45
CA ALA A 288 17.77 -3.46 6.28
C ALA A 288 18.72 -2.53 5.50
N LYS A 289 18.22 -1.81 4.49
CA LYS A 289 18.99 -0.79 3.75
C LYS A 289 19.36 0.39 4.65
N CYS A 290 18.44 0.85 5.50
CA CYS A 290 18.69 1.90 6.49
C CYS A 290 19.84 1.53 7.42
N GLU A 291 19.79 0.31 7.98
CA GLU A 291 20.83 -0.20 8.87
C GLU A 291 22.18 -0.39 8.18
N ALA A 292 22.21 -0.84 6.92
CA ALA A 292 23.44 -0.94 6.14
C ALA A 292 24.09 0.44 5.94
N TYR A 293 23.31 1.43 5.49
CA TYR A 293 23.78 2.80 5.28
C TYR A 293 24.35 3.42 6.57
N LYS A 294 23.65 3.28 7.70
CA LYS A 294 24.10 3.80 9.00
C LYS A 294 25.46 3.21 9.41
N ARG A 295 25.66 1.89 9.21
CA ARG A 295 26.93 1.21 9.52
C ARG A 295 28.08 1.70 8.65
N GLU A 296 27.85 1.88 7.35
CA GLU A 296 28.87 2.35 6.41
C GLU A 296 29.29 3.80 6.70
N ARG A 297 28.32 4.66 7.06
CA ARG A 297 28.58 6.02 7.52
C ARG A 297 29.48 6.03 8.76
N GLN A 298 29.14 5.23 9.78
CA GLN A 298 29.92 5.14 11.01
C GLN A 298 31.36 4.69 10.74
N LYS A 299 31.58 3.65 9.93
CA LYS A 299 32.94 3.21 9.54
C LYS A 299 33.75 4.33 8.90
N SER A 300 33.13 5.14 8.04
CA SER A 300 33.78 6.25 7.35
C SER A 300 34.17 7.39 8.30
N THR A 301 33.41 7.60 9.38
CA THR A 301 33.71 8.60 10.42
C THR A 301 34.87 8.19 11.33
N TYR A 302 35.07 6.89 11.58
CA TYR A 302 36.13 6.38 12.46
C TYR A 302 37.50 6.17 11.79
N SER A 303 37.62 6.39 10.47
CA SER A 303 38.80 5.96 9.71
C SER A 303 39.84 7.01 9.24
N PRO A 304 40.00 8.24 9.82
CA PRO A 304 41.18 9.05 9.50
C PRO A 304 42.31 9.18 10.55
N GLU A 305 42.18 8.75 11.82
CA GLU A 305 43.19 9.13 12.85
C GLU A 305 43.79 8.00 13.72
N GLN A 306 43.37 6.74 13.57
CA GLN A 306 43.94 5.65 14.40
C GLN A 306 45.12 4.87 13.77
N LEU A 307 45.59 5.25 12.58
CA LEU A 307 46.76 4.63 11.94
C LEU A 307 48.06 5.45 12.04
N SER A 308 48.04 6.65 12.63
CA SER A 308 49.27 7.45 12.86
C SER A 308 49.85 7.32 14.28
N ALA A 309 49.16 6.67 15.21
CA ALA A 309 49.60 6.55 16.61
C ALA A 309 50.40 5.27 16.94
N SER A 310 50.56 4.33 16.00
CA SER A 310 51.30 3.07 16.24
C SER A 310 52.68 2.99 15.56
N ALA A 311 53.16 4.06 14.91
CA ALA A 311 54.45 4.06 14.20
C ALA A 311 55.55 4.92 14.85
N THR A 312 55.30 5.56 16.00
CA THR A 312 56.30 6.42 16.68
C THR A 312 56.71 5.96 18.08
N SER A 313 56.38 4.73 18.49
CA SER A 313 56.93 4.11 19.71
C SER A 313 57.80 2.90 19.35
N GLY A 314 58.97 3.19 18.80
CA GLY A 314 59.98 2.18 18.45
C GLY A 314 61.35 2.81 18.26
N SER A 315 61.73 3.70 19.15
CA SER A 315 63.10 4.22 19.28
C SER A 315 63.93 3.25 20.12
N SER A 316 65.02 2.71 19.56
CA SER A 316 66.36 2.61 20.15
C SER A 316 67.31 1.89 19.19
#